data_AF-A0A7C5PSS3-F1
#
_entry.id   AF-A0A7C5PSS3-F1
#
_cell.length_a   1.000
_cell.length_b   1.000
_cell.length_c   1.000
_cell.angle_alpha   90.00
_cell.angle_beta   90.00
_cell.angle_gamma   90.00
#
_symmetry.space_group_name_H-M   'P 1'
#
loop_
_entity.id
_entity.type
_entity.pdbx_description
1 polymer ?
#
loop_
_entity_poly.entity_id
_entity_poly.type
_entity_poly.pdbx_seq_one_letter_code
_entity_poly.pdbx_strand_id
1 'polypeptide(L)'
;MHKGLYCLCTRLVLLLLMAAAAPGHAAPAVQKVIEQARITRAADGRPVLAVRLGFVFAYQDHFPDGSGTELRIRIRPVLVPPVDRAALTRREGTRPPGASLACIDEVLYEGDAREGPWLTIRFTRTMHYRVIATPDRRSLKIFIEPPEKCTTEASP
;
A
#
# COMPACT_ATOMS: atom_id res chain seq x y z
N MET A 1 -5.28 -6.84 -76.64
CA MET A 1 -4.44 -5.70 -76.18
C MET A 1 -5.26 -4.82 -75.23
N HIS A 2 -5.23 -5.06 -73.91
CA HIS A 2 -5.73 -4.10 -72.91
C HIS A 2 -4.93 -4.28 -71.61
N LYS A 3 -3.82 -3.54 -71.52
CA LYS A 3 -3.07 -3.30 -70.28
C LYS A 3 -3.14 -1.79 -70.06
N GLY A 4 -3.57 -1.31 -68.89
CA GLY A 4 -3.34 0.10 -68.58
C GLY A 4 -4.20 0.82 -67.54
N LEU A 5 -5.01 0.17 -66.70
CA LEU A 5 -5.89 0.94 -65.80
C LEU A 5 -6.08 0.37 -64.38
N TYR A 6 -5.05 -0.22 -63.78
CA TYR A 6 -5.10 -0.70 -62.39
C TYR A 6 -3.88 -0.30 -61.54
N CYS A 7 -3.15 0.76 -61.92
CA CYS A 7 -1.90 1.11 -61.24
C CYS A 7 -2.01 2.25 -60.22
N LEU A 8 -3.07 3.08 -60.25
CA LEU A 8 -3.03 4.37 -59.55
C LEU A 8 -3.88 4.48 -58.27
N CYS A 9 -4.86 3.61 -58.03
CA CYS A 9 -5.71 3.69 -56.82
C CYS A 9 -5.16 2.92 -55.60
N THR A 10 -4.25 1.97 -55.80
CA THR A 10 -3.73 1.06 -54.76
C THR A 10 -2.55 1.61 -53.96
N ARG A 11 -2.10 2.84 -54.22
CA ARG A 11 -1.05 3.48 -53.40
C ARG A 11 -1.57 4.46 -52.34
N LEU A 12 -2.80 4.97 -52.48
CA LEU A 12 -3.32 5.97 -51.55
C LEU A 12 -4.01 5.36 -50.31
N VAL A 13 -4.52 4.14 -50.41
CA VAL A 13 -5.20 3.46 -49.29
C VAL A 13 -4.22 2.91 -48.24
N LEU A 14 -2.96 2.64 -48.62
CA LEU A 14 -1.97 2.06 -47.71
C LEU A 14 -1.32 3.08 -46.76
N LEU A 15 -1.38 4.38 -47.06
CA LEU A 15 -0.75 5.43 -46.26
C LEU A 15 -1.61 5.93 -45.09
N LEU A 16 -2.92 5.60 -45.07
CA LEU A 16 -3.83 5.99 -43.99
C LEU A 16 -3.84 5.03 -42.79
N LEU A 17 -3.22 3.84 -42.89
CA LEU A 17 -3.20 2.84 -41.81
C LEU A 17 -2.05 2.98 -40.80
N MET A 18 -1.17 3.98 -40.96
CA MET A 18 -0.01 4.19 -40.08
C MET A 18 -0.27 5.17 -38.91
N ALA A 19 -1.50 5.62 -38.70
CA ALA A 19 -1.83 6.64 -37.71
C ALA A 19 -2.74 6.14 -36.59
N ALA A 20 -2.26 5.22 -35.73
CA ALA A 20 -2.81 5.05 -34.37
C ALA A 20 -1.96 4.10 -33.47
N ALA A 21 -0.64 4.14 -33.53
CA ALA A 21 0.17 3.54 -32.46
C ALA A 21 0.57 4.63 -31.46
N ALA A 22 -0.41 5.18 -30.74
CA ALA A 22 -0.09 6.01 -29.58
C ALA A 22 0.62 5.11 -28.55
N PRO A 23 1.79 5.50 -28.01
CA PRO A 23 2.45 4.73 -26.97
C PRO A 23 1.52 4.67 -25.75
N GLY A 24 0.92 3.50 -25.54
CA GLY A 24 0.14 3.21 -24.35
C GLY A 24 1.05 3.32 -23.14
N HIS A 25 0.97 4.45 -22.43
CA HIS A 25 1.61 4.60 -21.14
C HIS A 25 0.81 3.76 -20.14
N ALA A 26 1.12 2.47 -20.07
CA ALA A 26 0.64 1.64 -18.97
C ALA A 26 1.13 2.27 -17.66
N ALA A 27 0.19 2.60 -16.77
CA ALA A 27 0.55 3.03 -15.43
C ALA A 27 1.42 1.93 -14.77
N PRO A 28 2.47 2.30 -14.01
CA PRO A 28 3.29 1.32 -13.33
C PRO A 28 2.42 0.49 -12.38
N ALA A 29 2.50 -0.83 -12.51
CA ALA A 29 1.78 -1.74 -11.64
C ALA A 29 2.27 -1.62 -10.19
N VAL A 30 1.36 -1.73 -9.23
CA VAL A 30 1.64 -1.87 -7.80
C VAL A 30 2.40 -3.17 -7.58
N GLN A 31 3.72 -3.06 -7.49
CA GLN A 31 4.57 -4.20 -7.15
C GLN A 31 4.44 -4.59 -5.67
N LYS A 32 4.29 -3.60 -4.79
CA LYS A 32 4.16 -3.73 -3.34
C LYS A 32 2.91 -3.05 -2.81
N VAL A 33 2.14 -3.76 -1.99
CA VAL A 33 1.00 -3.20 -1.27
C VAL A 33 1.49 -2.24 -0.20
N ILE A 34 2.48 -2.64 0.60
CA ILE A 34 3.14 -1.78 1.57
C ILE A 34 4.31 -1.10 0.85
N GLU A 35 4.03 0.06 0.26
CA GLU A 35 5.03 0.86 -0.45
C GLU A 35 6.15 1.29 0.52
N GLN A 36 5.78 1.69 1.74
CA GLN A 36 6.72 2.12 2.77
C GLN A 36 6.16 1.92 4.18
N ALA A 37 7.01 1.44 5.09
CA ALA A 37 6.79 1.50 6.54
C ALA A 37 8.04 2.04 7.22
N ARG A 38 7.91 3.08 8.04
CA ARG A 38 9.05 3.70 8.74
C ARG A 38 8.67 4.24 10.11
N ILE A 39 9.64 4.22 11.03
CA ILE A 39 9.53 4.93 12.30
C ILE A 39 10.05 6.35 12.13
N THR A 40 9.22 7.31 12.50
CA THR A 40 9.54 8.74 12.56
C THR A 40 9.31 9.26 13.98
N ARG A 41 9.60 10.53 14.24
CA ARG A 41 9.31 11.18 15.52
C ARG A 41 8.29 12.30 15.32
N ALA A 42 7.32 12.37 16.21
CA ALA A 42 6.48 13.55 16.36
C ALA A 42 7.27 14.71 16.98
N ALA A 43 6.68 15.91 16.99
CA ALA A 43 7.32 17.11 17.54
C ALA A 43 7.63 16.98 19.04
N ASP A 44 6.83 16.19 19.77
CA ASP A 44 7.02 15.86 21.19
C ASP A 44 7.97 14.67 21.42
N GLY A 45 8.65 14.19 20.36
CA GLY A 45 9.63 13.12 20.43
C GLY A 45 9.05 11.71 20.41
N ARG A 46 7.72 11.55 20.48
CA ARG A 46 7.06 10.23 20.45
C ARG A 46 7.30 9.51 19.12
N PRO A 47 7.50 8.18 19.14
CA PRO A 47 7.62 7.40 17.92
C PRO A 47 6.30 7.41 17.14
N VAL A 48 6.40 7.56 15.82
CA VAL A 48 5.28 7.49 14.90
C VAL A 48 5.61 6.50 13.81
N LEU A 49 4.83 5.42 13.73
CA LEU A 49 4.86 4.53 12.58
C LEU A 49 4.07 5.20 11.45
N ALA A 50 4.77 5.56 10.38
CA ALA A 50 4.17 6.03 9.14
C ALA A 50 4.16 4.89 8.13
N VAL A 51 2.96 4.50 7.69
CA VAL A 51 2.75 3.47 6.66
C VAL A 51 2.15 4.12 5.43
N ARG A 52 2.71 3.82 4.26
CA ARG A 52 2.20 4.23 2.95
C ARG A 52 1.86 2.99 2.13
N LEU A 53 0.67 2.98 1.55
CA LEU A 53 0.19 1.93 0.67
C LEU A 53 0.30 2.34 -0.79
N GLY A 54 0.55 1.36 -1.67
CA GLY A 54 0.66 1.56 -3.10
C GLY A 54 -0.65 1.96 -3.81
N PHE A 55 -1.78 1.98 -3.09
CA PHE A 55 -3.10 2.29 -3.62
C PHE A 55 -3.88 3.25 -2.71
N VAL A 56 -4.92 3.88 -3.28
CA VAL A 56 -5.84 4.75 -2.54
C VAL A 56 -6.82 3.91 -1.73
N PHE A 57 -6.94 4.20 -0.45
CA PHE A 57 -7.87 3.51 0.46
C PHE A 57 -8.80 4.48 1.20
N ALA A 58 -9.82 3.90 1.83
CA ALA A 58 -10.63 4.51 2.86
C ALA A 58 -10.38 3.76 4.16
N TYR A 59 -10.02 4.49 5.21
CA TYR A 59 -10.01 3.97 6.57
C TYR A 59 -11.46 3.67 7.01
N GLN A 60 -11.71 2.51 7.62
CA GLN A 60 -13.04 2.13 8.12
C GLN A 60 -13.08 2.16 9.64
N ASP A 61 -12.31 1.27 10.26
CA ASP A 61 -12.23 1.09 11.72
C ASP A 61 -10.86 0.51 12.10
N HIS A 62 -10.62 0.37 13.41
CA HIS A 62 -9.52 -0.43 13.93
C HIS A 62 -9.93 -1.11 15.24
N PHE A 63 -9.18 -2.14 15.61
CA PHE A 63 -9.34 -2.84 16.89
C PHE A 63 -7.99 -3.48 17.31
N PRO A 64 -7.69 -3.58 18.61
CA PRO A 64 -8.38 -2.93 19.72
C PRO A 64 -8.24 -1.40 19.69
N ASP A 65 -9.12 -0.73 20.43
CA ASP A 65 -9.06 0.73 20.57
C ASP A 65 -7.99 1.11 21.59
N GLY A 66 -7.03 1.93 21.16
CA GLY A 66 -6.09 2.62 22.03
C GLY A 66 -4.94 1.79 22.63
N SER A 67 -5.08 0.48 22.81
CA SER A 67 -3.97 -0.36 23.31
C SER A 67 -4.08 -1.84 22.98
N GLY A 68 -2.93 -2.50 22.79
CA GLY A 68 -2.85 -3.95 22.60
C GLY A 68 -1.45 -4.43 22.18
N THR A 69 -1.26 -5.74 22.16
CA THR A 69 -0.08 -6.39 21.51
C THR A 69 -0.24 -6.47 19.99
N GLU A 70 -1.44 -6.21 19.50
CA GLU A 70 -1.78 -6.17 18.09
C GLU A 70 -2.69 -4.97 17.87
N LEU A 71 -2.60 -4.37 16.68
CA LEU A 71 -3.51 -3.36 16.16
C LEU A 71 -3.90 -3.78 14.75
N ARG A 72 -5.19 -4.00 14.51
CA ARG A 72 -5.74 -4.34 13.21
C ARG A 72 -6.54 -3.16 12.69
N ILE A 73 -6.17 -2.64 11.53
CA ILE A 73 -6.83 -1.50 10.88
C ILE A 73 -7.56 -2.01 9.65
N ARG A 74 -8.89 -1.88 9.63
CA ARG A 74 -9.67 -2.25 8.45
C ARG A 74 -9.61 -1.12 7.44
N ILE A 75 -9.20 -1.47 6.21
CA ILE A 75 -9.13 -0.53 5.10
C ILE A 75 -9.94 -1.03 3.92
N ARG A 76 -10.45 -0.11 3.10
CA ARG A 76 -11.14 -0.42 1.86
C ARG A 76 -10.40 0.20 0.68
N PRO A 77 -9.90 -0.57 -0.30
CA PRO A 77 -9.38 -0.01 -1.54
C PRO A 77 -10.48 0.76 -2.31
N VAL A 78 -10.18 1.94 -2.85
CA VAL A 78 -11.19 2.81 -3.51
C VAL A 78 -10.92 3.06 -4.98
N LEU A 79 -9.65 3.17 -5.39
CA LEU A 79 -9.26 3.43 -6.78
C LEU A 79 -8.08 2.53 -7.16
N VAL A 80 -8.37 1.27 -7.51
CA VAL A 80 -7.34 0.28 -7.87
C VAL A 80 -7.43 -0.09 -9.35
N PRO A 81 -6.39 0.21 -10.15
CA PRO A 81 -6.30 -0.20 -11.54
C PRO A 81 -6.47 -1.73 -11.70
N PRO A 82 -7.06 -2.22 -12.81
CA PRO A 82 -7.26 -3.66 -13.03
C PRO A 82 -5.98 -4.49 -12.88
N VAL A 83 -4.84 -3.97 -13.35
CA VAL A 83 -3.52 -4.61 -13.26
C VAL A 83 -3.06 -4.86 -11.82
N ASP A 84 -3.56 -4.08 -10.86
CA ASP A 84 -3.13 -4.12 -9.46
C ASP A 84 -4.10 -4.93 -8.57
N ARG A 85 -5.26 -5.34 -9.09
CA ARG A 85 -6.29 -6.01 -8.29
C ARG A 85 -5.81 -7.33 -7.68
N ALA A 86 -4.97 -8.08 -8.41
CA ALA A 86 -4.41 -9.32 -7.91
C ALA A 86 -3.46 -9.09 -6.70
N ALA A 87 -2.84 -7.91 -6.60
CA ALA A 87 -1.99 -7.60 -5.45
C ALA A 87 -2.80 -7.41 -4.16
N LEU A 88 -4.06 -6.96 -4.26
CA LEU A 88 -4.93 -6.70 -3.11
C LEU A 88 -5.39 -7.95 -2.37
N THR A 89 -5.27 -9.13 -2.97
CA THR A 89 -5.66 -10.40 -2.33
C THR A 89 -4.47 -11.12 -1.71
N ARG A 90 -3.27 -10.54 -1.76
CA ARG A 90 -2.05 -11.14 -1.21
C ARG A 90 -1.84 -10.75 0.24
N ARG A 91 -1.01 -11.53 0.91
CA ARG A 91 -0.42 -11.19 2.20
C ARG A 91 0.98 -10.62 1.99
N GLU A 92 1.30 -9.51 2.66
CA GLU A 92 2.60 -8.83 2.53
C GLU A 92 3.04 -8.27 3.89
N GLY A 93 4.20 -8.71 4.39
CA GLY A 93 4.76 -8.30 5.67
C GLY A 93 6.06 -7.50 5.52
N THR A 94 6.30 -6.58 6.44
CA THR A 94 7.56 -5.84 6.53
C THR A 94 7.87 -5.46 7.97
N ARG A 95 9.17 -5.41 8.31
CA ARG A 95 9.66 -4.86 9.57
C ARG A 95 10.24 -3.47 9.32
N PRO A 96 9.66 -2.38 9.85
CA PRO A 96 10.14 -1.04 9.56
C PRO A 96 11.54 -0.81 10.16
N PRO A 97 12.43 -0.06 9.48
CA PRO A 97 13.67 0.40 10.10
C PRO A 97 13.39 1.15 11.40
N GLY A 98 14.13 0.81 12.47
CA GLY A 98 13.93 1.38 13.80
C GLY A 98 12.73 0.81 14.57
N ALA A 99 12.15 -0.32 14.16
CA ALA A 99 11.00 -0.95 14.82
C ALA A 99 11.15 -1.12 16.35
N SER A 100 12.38 -1.38 16.82
CA SER A 100 12.69 -1.49 18.25
C SER A 100 12.46 -0.21 19.05
N LEU A 101 12.49 0.98 18.42
CA LEU A 101 12.17 2.25 19.08
C LEU A 101 10.68 2.37 19.47
N ALA A 102 9.84 1.51 18.88
CA ALA A 102 8.39 1.55 19.01
C ALA A 102 7.80 0.18 19.38
N CYS A 103 8.64 -0.77 19.80
CA CYS A 103 8.25 -2.14 20.15
C CYS A 103 7.45 -2.83 19.03
N ILE A 104 7.74 -2.53 17.76
CA ILE A 104 7.08 -3.17 16.61
C ILE A 104 7.84 -4.43 16.24
N ASP A 105 7.12 -5.52 16.05
CA ASP A 105 7.64 -6.75 15.48
C ASP A 105 7.44 -6.77 13.95
N GLU A 106 6.22 -6.49 13.51
CA GLU A 106 5.82 -6.60 12.10
C GLU A 106 4.70 -5.62 11.73
N VAL A 107 4.70 -5.17 10.47
CA VAL A 107 3.57 -4.53 9.79
C VAL A 107 3.14 -5.45 8.64
N LEU A 108 1.89 -5.89 8.66
CA LEU A 108 1.35 -6.92 7.79
C LEU A 108 0.10 -6.41 7.07
N TYR A 109 0.06 -6.56 5.76
CA TYR A 109 -1.15 -6.44 4.96
C TYR A 109 -1.74 -7.84 4.76
N GLU A 110 -3.02 -8.01 5.08
CA GLU A 110 -3.75 -9.28 4.99
C GLU A 110 -4.90 -9.15 3.98
N GLY A 111 -4.57 -9.12 2.69
CA GLY A 111 -5.55 -9.00 1.61
C GLY A 111 -6.42 -10.24 1.39
N ASP A 112 -5.98 -11.38 1.91
CA ASP A 112 -6.64 -12.68 1.82
C ASP A 112 -7.65 -12.95 2.95
N ALA A 113 -7.78 -12.02 3.91
CA ALA A 113 -8.66 -12.18 5.05
C ALA A 113 -10.15 -12.09 4.65
N ARG A 114 -10.97 -13.00 5.18
CA ARG A 114 -12.41 -13.12 4.86
C ARG A 114 -13.21 -11.84 5.12
N GLU A 115 -12.85 -11.07 6.14
CA GLU A 115 -13.58 -9.86 6.56
C GLU A 115 -13.01 -8.56 5.96
N GLY A 116 -12.25 -8.69 4.89
CA GLY A 116 -11.64 -7.58 4.18
C GLY A 116 -10.16 -7.40 4.51
N PRO A 117 -9.46 -6.55 3.73
CA PRO A 117 -8.04 -6.38 3.91
C PRO A 117 -7.75 -5.63 5.20
N TRP A 118 -6.88 -6.22 6.01
CA TRP A 118 -6.38 -5.62 7.24
C TRP A 118 -4.96 -5.09 7.03
N LEU A 119 -4.67 -3.95 7.64
CA LEU A 119 -3.31 -3.58 7.98
C LEU A 119 -3.11 -3.88 9.46
N THR A 120 -2.33 -4.92 9.75
CA THR A 120 -2.07 -5.42 11.09
C THR A 120 -0.67 -4.99 11.53
N ILE A 121 -0.59 -4.36 12.70
CA ILE A 121 0.67 -4.00 13.36
C ILE A 121 0.79 -4.91 14.57
N ARG A 122 1.85 -5.72 14.60
CA ARG A 122 2.18 -6.58 15.74
C ARG A 122 3.24 -5.91 16.58
N PHE A 123 2.97 -5.78 17.88
CA PHE A 123 3.90 -5.25 18.85
C PHE A 123 4.54 -6.40 19.63
N THR A 124 5.76 -6.21 20.13
CA THR A 124 6.46 -7.19 20.97
C THR A 124 5.90 -7.26 22.40
N ARG A 125 5.05 -6.30 22.77
CA ARG A 125 4.38 -6.18 24.08
C ARG A 125 3.13 -5.30 23.93
N THR A 126 2.30 -5.21 24.97
CA THR A 126 1.16 -4.28 24.97
C THR A 126 1.65 -2.85 24.84
N MET A 127 1.14 -2.14 23.83
CA MET A 127 1.47 -0.74 23.54
C MET A 127 0.20 0.10 23.55
N HIS A 128 0.31 1.36 24.00
CA HIS A 128 -0.72 2.37 23.79
C HIS A 128 -0.46 3.12 22.49
N TYR A 129 -1.52 3.38 21.73
CA TYR A 129 -1.42 3.97 20.41
C TYR A 129 -2.63 4.81 20.03
N ARG A 130 -2.44 5.66 19.02
CA ARG A 130 -3.50 6.41 18.35
C ARG A 130 -3.32 6.34 16.85
N VAL A 131 -4.37 5.95 16.13
CA VAL A 131 -4.39 5.86 14.67
C VAL A 131 -4.93 7.15 14.06
N ILE A 132 -4.24 7.68 13.06
CA ILE A 132 -4.67 8.84 12.27
C ILE A 132 -4.54 8.50 10.78
N ALA A 133 -5.66 8.51 10.07
CA ALA A 133 -5.68 8.46 8.61
C ALA A 133 -5.33 9.83 8.03
N THR A 134 -4.43 9.87 7.05
CA THR A 134 -4.01 11.15 6.46
C THR A 134 -4.90 11.55 5.28
N PRO A 135 -5.01 12.86 4.99
CA PRO A 135 -5.83 13.36 3.87
C PRO A 135 -5.39 12.87 2.47
N ASP A 136 -4.15 12.39 2.33
CA ASP A 136 -3.63 11.83 1.07
C ASP A 136 -4.28 10.50 0.67
N ARG A 137 -5.02 9.86 1.58
CA ARG A 137 -5.72 8.58 1.39
C ARG A 137 -4.82 7.44 0.91
N ARG A 138 -3.52 7.57 1.16
CA ARG A 138 -2.48 6.58 0.87
C ARG A 138 -1.58 6.32 2.06
N SER A 139 -1.69 7.12 3.12
CA SER A 139 -0.88 6.93 4.32
C SER A 139 -1.73 6.82 5.60
N LEU A 140 -1.16 6.13 6.58
CA LEU A 140 -1.63 6.06 7.97
C LEU A 140 -0.48 6.50 8.87
N LYS A 141 -0.81 7.19 9.96
CA LYS A 141 0.12 7.47 11.06
C LYS A 141 -0.39 6.82 12.32
N ILE A 142 0.44 6.01 12.94
CA ILE A 142 0.18 5.39 14.24
C ILE A 142 1.13 6.06 15.22
N PHE A 143 0.58 6.90 16.09
CA PHE A 143 1.30 7.52 17.20
C PHE A 143 1.39 6.49 18.31
N ILE A 144 2.60 6.17 18.74
CA ILE A 144 2.84 5.14 19.74
C ILE A 144 3.32 5.84 20.99
N GLU A 145 2.66 5.58 22.10
CA GLU A 145 3.13 6.12 23.37
C GLU A 145 4.46 5.47 23.72
N PRO A 146 5.46 6.26 24.11
CA PRO A 146 6.80 5.75 24.37
C PRO A 146 6.73 4.79 25.56
N PRO A 147 7.14 3.52 25.40
CA PRO A 147 7.27 2.62 26.54
C PRO A 147 8.49 3.03 27.37
N GLU A 148 8.49 2.69 28.66
CA GLU A 148 9.75 2.50 29.36
C GLU A 148 10.50 1.36 28.64
N LYS A 149 11.48 1.73 27.81
CA LYS A 149 12.41 0.90 27.03
C LYS A 149 11.81 -0.39 26.42
N CYS A 150 11.91 -0.53 25.09
CA CYS A 150 11.69 -1.80 24.41
C CYS A 150 12.85 -2.78 24.64
N THR A 151 13.15 -3.11 25.89
CA THR A 151 14.02 -4.23 26.21
C THR A 151 13.22 -5.50 26.07
N THR A 152 13.73 -6.43 25.25
CA THR A 152 13.27 -7.80 25.20
C THR A 152 13.47 -8.41 26.58
N GLU A 153 12.47 -8.35 27.44
CA GLU A 153 12.37 -9.27 28.56
C GLU A 153 12.02 -10.63 27.93
N ALA A 154 13.05 -11.45 27.71
CA ALA A 154 12.86 -12.85 27.42
C ALA A 154 12.09 -13.43 28.62
N SER A 155 10.84 -13.82 28.40
CA SER A 155 10.07 -14.57 29.39
C SER A 155 10.82 -15.89 29.67
N PRO A 156 11.05 -16.26 30.95
CA PRO A 156 11.79 -17.47 31.33
C PRO A 156 11.07 -18.77 30.94
#